data_AF-A0A6I1G3B6-F1
#
_entry.id   AF-A0A6I1G3B6-F1
#
_cell.length_a   1.000
_cell.length_b   1.000
_cell.length_c   1.000
_cell.angle_alpha   90.00
_cell.angle_beta   90.00
_cell.angle_gamma   90.00
#
_symmetry.space_group_name_H-M   'P 1'
#
loop_
_entity.id
_entity.type
_entity.pdbx_description
1 polymer ?
#
loop_
_entity_poly.entity_id
_entity_poly.type
_entity_poly.pdbx_seq_one_letter_code
_entity_poly.pdbx_strand_id
1 'polypeptide(L)'
;MGSTGAWVVRVVVTLGLLALGVLSLPLVAIVFDGEGQEGWIIPVQVVLMALVGAGVGLLVPTLAGEGASRTRSAVVGAVIALVGVAVGLVLFFLLLNGLDGL
;
A
#
# COMPACT_ATOMS: atom_id res chain seq x y z
N MET A 1 10.43 14.61 -19.86
CA MET A 1 10.96 13.26 -19.52
C MET A 1 10.69 12.37 -20.72
N GLY A 2 11.66 11.55 -21.16
CA GLY A 2 11.38 10.54 -22.18
C GLY A 2 10.35 9.53 -21.67
N SER A 3 9.59 8.90 -22.57
CA SER A 3 8.56 7.90 -22.25
C SER A 3 9.09 6.81 -21.31
N THR A 4 10.34 6.38 -21.50
CA THR A 4 11.05 5.40 -20.66
C THR A 4 11.22 5.87 -19.21
N GLY A 5 11.59 7.14 -18.98
CA GLY A 5 11.80 7.66 -17.63
C GLY A 5 10.50 7.74 -16.82
N ALA A 6 9.40 8.18 -17.46
CA ALA A 6 8.08 8.20 -16.84
C ALA A 6 7.59 6.78 -16.52
N TRP A 7 7.85 5.82 -17.41
CA TRP A 7 7.51 4.42 -17.19
C TRP A 7 8.28 3.81 -16.00
N VAL A 8 9.59 4.03 -15.91
CA VAL A 8 10.40 3.54 -14.78
C VAL A 8 9.88 4.09 -13.46
N VAL A 9 9.60 5.40 -13.38
CA VAL A 9 9.03 6.01 -12.17
C VAL A 9 7.71 5.35 -11.77
N ARG A 10 6.80 5.13 -12.73
CA ARG A 10 5.53 4.44 -12.45
C ARG A 10 5.73 3.06 -11.86
N VAL A 11 6.60 2.25 -12.48
CA VAL A 11 6.88 0.88 -12.02
C VAL A 11 7.49 0.90 -10.62
N VAL A 12 8.55 1.69 -10.42
CA VAL A 12 9.25 1.78 -9.12
C VAL A 12 8.30 2.25 -8.02
N VAL A 13 7.51 3.30 -8.27
CA VAL A 13 6.58 3.82 -7.26
C VAL A 13 5.44 2.83 -6.98
N THR A 14 4.92 2.15 -8.01
CA THR A 14 3.90 1.11 -7.83
C THR A 14 4.43 -0.04 -6.98
N LEU A 15 5.60 -0.57 -7.32
CA LEU A 15 6.24 -1.64 -6.56
C LEU A 15 6.56 -1.20 -5.12
N GLY A 16 7.03 0.04 -4.95
CA GLY A 16 7.29 0.62 -3.64
C GLY A 16 6.03 0.71 -2.77
N LEU A 17 4.91 1.19 -3.32
CA LEU A 17 3.63 1.24 -2.61
C LEU A 17 3.08 -0.15 -2.27
N LEU A 18 3.23 -1.12 -3.18
CA LEU A 18 2.84 -2.50 -2.92
C LEU A 18 3.68 -3.12 -1.79
N ALA A 19 5.00 -2.99 -1.87
CA ALA A 19 5.91 -3.50 -0.84
C ALA A 19 5.65 -2.85 0.52
N LEU A 20 5.44 -1.53 0.54
CA LEU A 20 5.10 -0.80 1.76
C LEU A 20 3.74 -1.26 2.32
N GLY A 21 2.74 -1.47 1.46
CA GLY A 21 1.45 -2.01 1.88
C GLY A 21 1.58 -3.40 2.52
N VAL A 22 2.37 -4.29 1.93
CA VAL A 22 2.64 -5.62 2.49
C VAL A 22 3.34 -5.54 3.85
N LEU A 23 4.37 -4.70 3.96
CA LEU A 23 5.17 -4.55 5.18
C LEU A 23 4.51 -3.66 6.24
N SER A 24 3.41 -2.97 5.92
CA SER A 24 2.77 -2.06 6.86
C SER A 24 2.11 -2.77 8.06
N LEU A 25 1.67 -4.02 7.90
CA LEU A 25 1.01 -4.78 8.97
C LEU A 25 1.94 -5.02 10.17
N PRO A 26 3.15 -5.61 10.02
CA PRO A 26 4.05 -5.78 11.16
C PRO A 26 4.50 -4.44 11.76
N LEU A 27 4.65 -3.39 10.93
CA LEU A 27 5.02 -2.06 11.43
C LEU A 27 3.96 -1.45 12.35
N VAL A 28 2.68 -1.59 11.99
CA VAL A 28 1.58 -1.13 12.85
C VAL A 28 1.41 -2.05 14.06
N ALA A 29 1.56 -3.36 13.87
CA ALA A 29 1.49 -4.34 14.97
C ALA A 29 2.49 -4.00 16.09
N ILE A 30 3.75 -3.66 15.76
CA ILE A 30 4.76 -3.26 16.77
C ILE A 30 4.26 -2.15 17.71
N VAL A 31 3.41 -1.24 17.21
CA VAL A 31 2.88 -0.12 17.99
C VAL A 31 1.60 -0.49 18.75
N PHE A 32 0.80 -1.42 18.21
CA PHE A 32 -0.53 -1.77 18.70
C PHE A 32 -0.65 -3.19 19.29
N ASP A 33 0.48 -3.87 19.58
CA ASP A 33 0.55 -5.22 20.17
C ASP A 33 0.22 -5.26 21.69
N GLY A 34 -0.34 -4.18 22.23
CA GLY A 34 -0.70 -4.10 23.65
C GLY A 34 -2.09 -4.68 23.94
N GLU A 35 -2.30 -5.12 25.19
CA GLU A 35 -3.60 -5.61 25.66
C GLU A 35 -4.72 -4.60 25.35
N GLY A 36 -5.75 -5.06 24.61
CA GLY A 36 -6.89 -4.25 24.21
C GLY A 36 -6.69 -3.35 22.98
N GLN A 37 -5.50 -3.35 22.36
CA GLN A 37 -5.19 -2.52 21.18
C GLN A 37 -5.14 -3.29 19.85
N GLU A 38 -5.04 -4.61 19.88
CA GLU A 38 -4.91 -5.47 18.68
C GLU A 38 -6.00 -5.22 17.62
N GLY A 39 -7.23 -4.93 18.06
CA GLY A 39 -8.36 -4.62 17.17
C GLY A 39 -8.17 -3.35 16.33
N TRP A 40 -7.22 -2.48 16.69
CA TRP A 40 -6.89 -1.27 15.95
C TRP A 40 -5.81 -1.47 14.87
N ILE A 41 -5.10 -2.60 14.86
CA ILE A 41 -3.98 -2.84 13.93
C ILE A 41 -4.44 -2.66 12.49
N ILE A 42 -5.48 -3.40 12.05
CA ILE A 42 -5.96 -3.34 10.67
C ILE A 42 -6.60 -1.97 10.33
N PRO A 43 -7.53 -1.41 11.15
CA PRO A 43 -8.10 -0.09 10.86
C PRO A 43 -7.04 1.01 10.70
N VAL A 44 -6.06 1.08 11.61
CA VAL A 44 -5.00 2.08 11.58
C VAL A 44 -4.10 1.87 10.36
N GLN A 45 -3.71 0.63 10.08
CA GLN A 45 -2.92 0.28 8.90
C GLN A 45 -3.60 0.71 7.60
N VAL A 46 -4.89 0.41 7.43
CA VAL A 46 -5.66 0.77 6.23
C VAL A 46 -5.71 2.29 6.05
N VAL A 47 -6.00 3.03 7.12
CA VAL A 47 -6.06 4.50 7.07
C VAL A 47 -4.70 5.09 6.72
N LEU A 48 -3.63 4.65 7.39
CA LEU A 48 -2.27 5.14 7.12
C LEU A 48 -1.86 4.86 5.67
N MET A 49 -2.07 3.65 5.17
CA MET A 49 -1.69 3.29 3.80
C MET A 49 -2.54 3.99 2.76
N ALA A 50 -3.83 4.24 3.01
CA ALA A 50 -4.66 5.06 2.14
C ALA A 50 -4.12 6.50 2.05
N LEU A 51 -3.74 7.10 3.18
CA LEU A 51 -3.17 8.45 3.23
C LEU A 51 -1.79 8.52 2.55
N VAL A 52 -0.91 7.56 2.81
CA VAL A 52 0.41 7.46 2.16
C VAL A 52 0.26 7.28 0.66
N GLY A 53 -0.59 6.35 0.23
CA GLY A 53 -0.87 6.12 -1.19
C GLY A 53 -1.45 7.36 -1.86
N ALA A 54 -2.41 8.04 -1.23
CA ALA A 54 -2.95 9.29 -1.73
C ALA A 54 -1.90 10.39 -1.85
N GLY A 55 -1.05 10.56 -0.83
CA GLY A 55 0.06 11.51 -0.83
C GLY A 55 1.05 11.24 -1.96
N VAL A 56 1.47 9.99 -2.13
CA VAL A 56 2.36 9.58 -3.23
C VAL A 56 1.69 9.79 -4.58
N GLY A 57 0.40 9.48 -4.72
CA GLY A 57 -0.39 9.74 -5.92
C GLY A 57 -0.42 11.21 -6.30
N LEU A 58 -0.57 12.12 -5.32
CA LEU A 58 -0.51 13.56 -5.56
C LEU A 58 0.87 14.05 -5.99
N LEU A 59 1.94 13.46 -5.43
CA LEU A 59 3.33 13.81 -5.74
C LEU A 59 3.81 13.20 -7.06
N VAL A 60 3.18 12.10 -7.51
CA VAL A 60 3.51 11.39 -8.75
C VAL A 60 2.25 11.25 -9.62
N PRO A 61 1.72 12.34 -10.20
CA PRO A 61 0.48 12.31 -10.99
C PRO A 61 0.54 11.36 -12.18
N THR A 62 1.75 11.13 -12.69
CA THR A 62 1.99 10.20 -13.79
C THR A 62 1.50 8.80 -13.44
N LEU A 63 1.41 8.37 -12.17
CA LEU A 63 0.82 7.09 -11.76
C LEU A 63 -0.58 6.87 -12.36
N ALA A 64 -1.40 7.91 -12.44
CA ALA A 64 -2.76 7.82 -12.97
C ALA A 64 -2.84 8.01 -14.49
N GLY A 65 -1.72 8.17 -15.18
CA GLY A 65 -1.68 8.49 -16.61
C GLY A 65 -1.37 9.96 -16.89
N GLU A 66 -1.05 10.26 -18.14
CA GLU A 66 -0.80 11.64 -18.57
C GLU A 66 -2.10 12.46 -18.53
N GLY A 67 -2.04 13.70 -18.04
CA GLY A 67 -3.20 14.59 -17.92
C GLY A 67 -4.20 14.20 -16.82
N ALA A 68 -3.87 13.25 -15.94
CA ALA A 68 -4.76 12.88 -14.85
C ALA A 68 -4.99 14.04 -13.87
N SER A 69 -6.23 14.18 -13.38
CA SER A 69 -6.54 15.15 -12.33
C SER A 69 -5.85 14.78 -11.01
N ARG A 70 -5.67 15.78 -10.12
CA ARG A 70 -5.10 15.55 -8.78
C ARG A 70 -5.89 14.52 -7.99
N THR A 71 -7.22 14.60 -8.02
CA THR A 71 -8.12 13.66 -7.34
C THR A 71 -7.92 12.23 -7.86
N ARG A 72 -7.87 12.05 -9.18
CA ARG A 72 -7.65 10.72 -9.77
C ARG A 72 -6.28 10.17 -9.37
N SER A 73 -5.26 11.01 -9.34
CA SER A 73 -3.91 10.61 -8.96
C SER A 73 -3.83 10.16 -7.50
N ALA A 74 -4.47 10.89 -6.59
CA ALA A 74 -4.60 10.51 -5.19
C ALA A 74 -5.33 9.17 -5.03
N VAL A 75 -6.47 9.00 -5.70
CA VAL A 75 -7.26 7.76 -5.63
C VAL A 75 -6.47 6.57 -6.15
N VAL A 76 -5.77 6.71 -7.29
CA VAL A 76 -4.94 5.63 -7.86
C VAL A 76 -3.83 5.23 -6.88
N GLY A 77 -3.11 6.21 -6.32
CA GLY A 77 -2.07 5.92 -5.33
C GLY A 77 -2.61 5.22 -4.08
N ALA A 78 -3.76 5.68 -3.55
CA ALA A 78 -4.42 5.04 -2.42
C ALA A 78 -4.85 3.60 -2.73
N VAL A 79 -5.44 3.36 -3.91
CA VAL A 79 -5.84 2.01 -4.35
C VAL A 79 -4.64 1.09 -4.46
N ILE A 80 -3.53 1.53 -5.06
CA ILE A 80 -2.31 0.71 -5.18
C ILE A 80 -1.79 0.32 -3.78
N ALA A 81 -1.72 1.28 -2.85
CA ALA A 81 -1.29 1.03 -1.49
C ALA A 81 -2.21 0.02 -0.77
N LEU A 82 -3.53 0.15 -0.93
CA LEU A 82 -4.51 -0.75 -0.34
C LEU A 82 -4.50 -2.15 -0.96
N VAL A 83 -4.15 -2.29 -2.24
CA VAL A 83 -3.87 -3.60 -2.84
C VAL A 83 -2.67 -4.24 -2.15
N GLY A 84 -1.61 -3.48 -1.87
CA GLY A 84 -0.47 -3.95 -1.08
C GLY A 84 -0.88 -4.44 0.32
N VAL A 85 -1.75 -3.69 1.00
CA VAL A 85 -2.32 -4.10 2.31
C VAL A 85 -3.07 -5.43 2.20
N ALA A 86 -3.95 -5.57 1.20
CA ALA A 86 -4.71 -6.80 0.99
C ALA A 86 -3.79 -8.00 0.72
N VAL A 87 -2.77 -7.81 -0.13
CA VAL A 87 -1.76 -8.84 -0.41
C VAL A 87 -1.00 -9.20 0.88
N GLY A 88 -0.59 -8.21 1.67
CA GLY A 88 0.08 -8.43 2.95
C GLY A 88 -0.74 -9.24 3.93
N LEU A 89 -2.04 -8.94 4.05
CA LEU A 89 -2.98 -9.69 4.88
C LEU A 89 -3.11 -11.14 4.43
N VAL A 90 -3.23 -11.38 3.13
CA VAL A 90 -3.30 -12.74 2.57
C VAL A 90 -2.00 -13.50 2.84
N LEU A 91 -0.84 -12.88 2.59
CA LEU A 91 0.46 -13.49 2.86
C LEU A 91 0.64 -13.81 4.34
N PHE A 92 0.30 -12.86 5.22
CA PHE A 92 0.39 -13.06 6.67
C PHE A 92 -0.53 -14.18 7.15
N PHE A 93 -1.75 -14.24 6.63
CA PHE A 93 -2.68 -15.34 6.88
C PHE A 93 -2.09 -16.69 6.46
N LEU A 94 -1.54 -16.80 5.24
CA LEU A 94 -0.92 -18.03 4.75
C LEU A 94 0.31 -18.44 5.59
N LEU A 95 1.13 -17.47 5.99
CA LEU A 95 2.30 -17.71 6.83
C LEU A 95 1.94 -18.17 8.24
N LEU A 96 0.85 -17.67 8.81
CA LEU A 96 0.39 -18.05 10.15
C LEU A 96 -0.37 -19.39 10.19
N ASN A 97 -1.16 -19.70 9.16
CA ASN A 97 -1.96 -20.92 9.12
C ASN A 97 -1.20 -22.13 8.57
N GLY A 98 0.02 -21.94 8.05
CA GLY A 98 0.82 -22.98 7.43
C GLY A 98 0.30 -23.36 6.03
N LEU A 99 1.21 -23.73 5.13
CA LEU A 99 0.87 -24.38 3.86
C LEU A 99 0.56 -25.88 4.05
N ASP A 100 0.54 -26.38 5.29
CA ASP A 100 0.42 -27.80 5.66
C ASP A 100 -0.96 -28.41 5.38
N GLY A 101 -1.87 -27.67 4.72
CA GLY A 101 -3.22 -28.09 4.38
C GLY A 101 -3.55 -28.14 2.87
N LEU A 102 -2.55 -28.00 1.97
CA LEU A 102 -2.72 -28.19 0.52
C LEU A 102 -2.13 -29.52 0.02
#